data_AF-A0A0R2XB76-F1
#
_entry.id   AF-A0A0R2XB76-F1
#
_cell.length_a   1.000
_cell.length_b   1.000
_cell.length_c   1.000
_cell.angle_alpha   90.00
_cell.angle_beta   90.00
_cell.angle_gamma   90.00
#
_symmetry.space_group_name_H-M   'P 1'
#
loop_
_entity.id
_entity.type
_entity.pdbx_description
1 polymer ?
#
loop_
_entity_poly.entity_id
_entity_poly.type
_entity_poly.pdbx_seq_one_letter_code
_entity_poly.pdbx_strand_id
1 'polypeptide(L)'
;MFLARCVPGGEIPVFLASALSHLALDAIPHGDSGIGHWIHSAPDRKTKLSRLLPLSIADQIVAWTVFLILLRSPAFHSVPLPLLLAGAIGSMAPDYLTGFRDLLPRPPTWVEKLHRLHERCHFHGRDPFSALTGVILQALLLLLVCVFAFGRV
;
A
#
# COMPACT_ATOMS: atom_id res chain seq x y z
N MET A 1 5.60 8.90 1.61
CA MET A 1 6.06 10.14 2.29
C MET A 1 7.55 10.44 2.06
N PHE A 2 8.50 9.52 2.29
CA PHE A 2 9.93 9.81 2.05
C PHE A 2 10.26 10.25 0.61
N LEU A 3 9.64 9.62 -0.40
CA LEU A 3 9.82 10.03 -1.79
C LEU A 3 9.38 11.48 -2.06
N ALA A 4 8.43 12.02 -1.29
CA ALA A 4 8.00 13.41 -1.41
C ALA A 4 9.12 14.44 -1.08
N ARG A 5 10.15 14.02 -0.35
CA ARG A 5 11.33 14.84 -0.04
C ARG A 5 12.43 14.73 -1.11
N CYS A 6 12.48 13.61 -1.83
CA CYS A 6 13.61 13.25 -2.69
C CYS A 6 13.29 13.36 -4.19
N VAL A 7 12.02 13.33 -4.58
CA VAL A 7 11.59 13.36 -5.97
C VAL A 7 11.33 14.81 -6.39
N PRO A 8 12.08 15.35 -7.36
CA PRO A 8 11.84 16.70 -7.88
C PRO A 8 10.59 16.73 -8.78
N GLY A 9 10.03 17.93 -8.99
CA GLY A 9 9.00 18.16 -10.01
C GLY A 9 7.55 18.16 -9.54
N GLY A 10 7.29 18.27 -8.23
CA GLY A 10 5.95 18.52 -7.69
C GLY A 10 5.13 17.25 -7.40
N GLU A 11 3.82 17.40 -7.31
CA GLU A 11 2.89 16.38 -6.84
C GLU A 11 2.82 15.17 -7.77
N ILE A 12 2.79 15.39 -9.09
CA ILE A 12 2.62 14.31 -10.09
C ILE A 12 3.81 13.34 -10.07
N PRO A 13 5.09 13.78 -10.15
CA PRO A 13 6.22 12.87 -10.03
C PRO A 13 6.27 12.15 -8.68
N VAL A 14 5.94 12.83 -7.58
CA VAL A 14 5.90 12.21 -6.24
C VAL A 14 4.83 11.13 -6.16
N PHE A 15 3.64 11.38 -6.71
CA PHE A 15 2.56 10.41 -6.80
C PHE A 15 3.01 9.18 -7.61
N LEU A 16 3.56 9.38 -8.81
CA LEU A 16 4.00 8.30 -9.69
C LEU A 16 5.14 7.49 -9.06
N ALA A 17 6.14 8.14 -8.49
CA ALA A 17 7.24 7.47 -7.80
C ALA A 17 6.73 6.64 -6.61
N SER A 18 5.75 7.15 -5.87
CA SER A 18 5.16 6.43 -4.74
C SER A 18 4.32 5.23 -5.20
N ALA A 19 3.57 5.36 -6.29
CA ALA A 19 2.85 4.24 -6.90
C ALA A 19 3.80 3.15 -7.42
N LEU A 20 4.89 3.55 -8.08
CA LEU A 20 5.92 2.60 -8.53
C LEU A 20 6.64 1.93 -7.34
N SER A 21 6.85 2.66 -6.24
CA SER A 21 7.45 2.07 -5.05
C SER A 21 6.57 1.01 -4.41
N HIS A 22 5.24 1.17 -4.46
CA HIS A 22 4.30 0.16 -4.01
C HIS A 22 4.46 -1.12 -4.84
N LEU A 23 4.39 -1.01 -6.18
CA LEU A 23 4.57 -2.15 -7.09
C LEU A 23 5.93 -2.85 -6.89
N ALA A 24 6.98 -2.09 -6.55
CA ALA A 24 8.28 -2.66 -6.25
C ALA A 24 8.32 -3.42 -4.91
N LEU A 25 7.55 -2.96 -3.92
CA LEU A 25 7.43 -3.63 -2.63
C LEU A 25 6.61 -4.92 -2.74
N ASP A 26 5.56 -4.95 -3.57
CA ASP A 26 4.76 -6.17 -3.82
C ASP A 26 5.59 -7.32 -4.41
N ALA A 27 6.67 -6.99 -5.11
CA ALA A 27 7.60 -7.97 -5.67
C ALA A 27 8.47 -8.68 -4.62
N ILE A 28 8.51 -8.16 -3.38
CA ILE A 28 9.26 -8.73 -2.26
C ILE A 28 8.32 -9.65 -1.48
N PRO A 29 8.69 -10.89 -1.14
CA PRO A 29 7.83 -11.75 -0.32
C PRO A 29 7.55 -11.11 1.05
N HIS A 30 6.28 -10.94 1.39
CA HIS A 30 5.84 -10.23 2.61
C HIS A 30 4.82 -10.99 3.46
N GLY A 31 4.53 -12.27 3.14
CA GLY A 31 3.85 -13.21 4.03
C GLY A 31 2.31 -13.18 4.00
N ASP A 32 1.70 -12.30 3.24
CA ASP A 32 0.24 -12.12 3.17
C ASP A 32 -0.44 -12.86 2.02
N SER A 33 0.32 -13.61 1.21
CA SER A 33 -0.18 -14.40 0.09
C SER A 33 -1.35 -15.34 0.47
N GLY A 34 -1.35 -15.87 1.70
CA GLY A 34 -2.45 -16.67 2.25
C GLY A 34 -3.76 -15.88 2.45
N ILE A 35 -3.67 -14.60 2.81
CA ILE A 35 -4.83 -13.70 2.96
C ILE A 35 -5.44 -13.42 1.59
N GLY A 36 -4.61 -13.10 0.60
CA GLY A 36 -5.03 -12.93 -0.79
C GLY A 36 -5.75 -14.18 -1.31
N HIS A 37 -5.15 -15.36 -1.16
CA HIS A 37 -5.79 -16.62 -1.54
C HIS A 37 -7.14 -16.85 -0.86
N TRP A 38 -7.26 -16.56 0.44
CA TRP A 38 -8.53 -16.69 1.16
C TRP A 38 -9.62 -15.73 0.67
N ILE A 39 -9.25 -14.50 0.27
CA ILE A 39 -10.20 -13.54 -0.32
C ILE A 39 -10.64 -14.03 -1.71
N HIS A 40 -9.69 -14.43 -2.55
CA HIS A 40 -9.94 -14.82 -3.94
C HIS A 40 -10.61 -16.20 -4.08
N SER A 41 -10.50 -17.07 -3.07
CA SER A 41 -11.20 -18.37 -3.02
C SER A 41 -12.65 -18.27 -2.56
N ALA A 42 -13.19 -17.07 -2.37
CA ALA A 42 -14.58 -16.89 -1.99
C ALA A 42 -15.54 -17.47 -3.07
N PRO A 43 -16.60 -18.18 -2.65
CA PRO A 43 -17.50 -18.87 -3.59
C PRO A 43 -18.34 -17.90 -4.44
N ASP A 44 -18.55 -16.68 -3.94
CA ASP A 44 -19.36 -15.67 -4.59
C ASP A 44 -18.84 -14.25 -4.25
N ARG A 45 -19.32 -13.27 -5.01
CA ARG A 45 -18.92 -11.87 -4.88
C ARG A 45 -19.28 -11.26 -3.52
N LYS A 46 -20.42 -11.62 -2.94
CA LYS A 46 -20.85 -11.09 -1.63
C LYS A 46 -19.90 -11.60 -0.54
N THR A 47 -19.55 -12.89 -0.57
CA THR A 47 -18.56 -13.47 0.35
C THR A 47 -17.17 -12.87 0.15
N LYS A 48 -16.75 -12.62 -1.09
CA LYS A 48 -15.48 -11.93 -1.37
C LYS A 48 -15.45 -10.55 -0.70
N LEU A 49 -16.50 -9.74 -0.92
CA LEU A 49 -16.58 -8.39 -0.38
C LEU A 49 -16.70 -8.38 1.16
N SER A 50 -17.40 -9.33 1.76
CA SER A 50 -17.49 -9.43 3.22
C SER A 50 -16.15 -9.79 3.88
N ARG A 51 -15.25 -10.44 3.14
CA ARG A 51 -13.87 -10.72 3.59
C ARG A 51 -12.95 -9.52 3.37
N LEU A 52 -13.03 -8.92 2.18
CA LEU A 52 -12.15 -7.84 1.74
C LEU A 52 -12.40 -6.51 2.46
N LEU A 53 -13.65 -6.08 2.59
CA LEU A 53 -14.01 -4.77 3.14
C LEU A 53 -13.48 -4.53 4.57
N PRO A 54 -13.71 -5.42 5.56
CA PRO A 54 -13.23 -5.17 6.91
C PRO A 54 -11.70 -5.14 6.99
N LEU A 55 -11.00 -5.98 6.22
CA LEU A 55 -9.53 -5.98 6.16
C LEU A 55 -9.01 -4.68 5.55
N SER A 56 -9.59 -4.24 4.43
CA SER A 56 -9.22 -2.98 3.78
C SER A 56 -9.50 -1.78 4.67
N ILE A 57 -10.63 -1.74 5.40
CA ILE A 57 -10.93 -0.65 6.35
C ILE A 57 -9.91 -0.64 7.49
N ALA A 58 -9.58 -1.79 8.06
CA ALA A 58 -8.60 -1.88 9.14
C ALA A 58 -7.22 -1.39 8.68
N ASP A 59 -6.76 -1.86 7.52
CA ASP A 59 -5.50 -1.41 6.92
C ASP A 59 -5.51 0.11 6.68
N GLN A 60 -6.63 0.65 6.19
CA GLN A 60 -6.77 2.08 5.93
C GLN A 60 -6.70 2.94 7.20
N ILE A 61 -7.27 2.44 8.31
CA ILE A 61 -7.18 3.08 9.62
C ILE A 61 -5.73 3.09 10.09
N VAL A 62 -5.01 1.98 9.93
CA VAL A 62 -3.58 1.88 10.30
C VAL A 62 -2.74 2.82 9.45
N ALA A 63 -2.89 2.79 8.12
CA ALA A 63 -2.19 3.65 7.19
C ALA A 63 -2.43 5.15 7.49
N TRP A 64 -3.68 5.53 7.76
CA TRP A 64 -4.02 6.90 8.14
C TRP A 64 -3.42 7.31 9.48
N THR A 65 -3.46 6.42 10.48
CA THR A 65 -2.85 6.66 11.80
C THR A 65 -1.34 6.88 11.67
N VAL A 66 -0.66 6.03 10.89
CA VAL A 66 0.77 6.17 10.60
C VAL A 66 1.06 7.47 9.86
N PHE A 67 0.27 7.82 8.84
CA PHE A 67 0.41 9.08 8.12
C PHE A 67 0.31 10.29 9.06
N LEU A 68 -0.69 10.32 9.95
CA LEU A 68 -0.86 11.39 10.93
C LEU A 68 0.29 11.46 11.93
N ILE A 69 0.83 10.32 12.38
CA ILE A 69 2.02 10.27 13.24
C ILE A 69 3.21 10.86 12.48
N LEU A 70 3.50 10.38 11.27
CA LEU A 70 4.64 10.86 10.48
C LEU A 70 4.49 12.33 10.06
N LEU A 71 3.29 12.84 9.91
CA LEU A 71 3.06 14.27 9.64
C LEU A 71 3.57 15.17 10.79
N ARG A 72 3.67 14.64 12.02
CA ARG A 72 4.22 15.35 13.18
C ARG A 72 5.73 15.21 13.32
N SER A 73 6.39 14.44 12.45
CA SER A 73 7.83 14.18 12.55
C SER A 73 8.66 15.39 12.08
N PRO A 74 9.79 15.69 12.74
CA PRO A 74 10.74 16.70 12.27
C PRO A 74 11.29 16.43 10.85
N ALA A 75 11.40 15.16 10.46
CA ALA A 75 11.96 14.76 9.16
C ALA A 75 11.14 15.25 7.96
N PHE A 76 9.88 15.62 8.17
CA PHE A 76 8.95 16.09 7.14
C PHE A 76 8.53 17.55 7.29
N HIS A 77 9.03 18.28 8.29
CA HIS A 77 8.62 19.67 8.57
C HIS A 77 8.78 20.59 7.36
N SER A 78 9.86 20.43 6.58
CA SER A 78 10.16 21.25 5.42
C SER A 78 9.45 20.79 4.13
N VAL A 79 8.66 19.72 4.17
CA VAL A 79 7.99 19.15 2.99
C VAL A 79 6.55 19.67 2.94
N PRO A 80 6.14 20.36 1.86
CA PRO A 80 4.76 20.82 1.69
C PRO A 80 3.74 19.69 1.82
N LEU A 81 2.63 19.95 2.51
CA LEU A 81 1.53 18.99 2.70
C LEU A 81 1.01 18.39 1.37
N PRO A 82 0.84 19.15 0.27
CA PRO A 82 0.41 18.57 -1.00
C PRO A 82 1.33 17.46 -1.52
N LEU A 83 2.65 17.60 -1.35
CA LEU A 83 3.61 16.57 -1.76
C LEU A 83 3.52 15.33 -0.85
N LEU A 84 3.34 15.53 0.46
CA LEU A 84 3.14 14.42 1.41
C LEU A 84 1.86 13.64 1.07
N LEU A 85 0.77 14.34 0.76
CA LEU A 85 -0.50 13.74 0.32
C LEU A 85 -0.35 13.05 -1.03
N ALA A 86 0.31 13.66 -2.01
CA ALA A 86 0.57 13.03 -3.30
C ALA A 86 1.34 11.72 -3.13
N GLY A 87 2.33 11.70 -2.23
CA GLY A 87 3.09 10.49 -1.93
C GLY A 87 2.25 9.43 -1.22
N ALA A 88 1.42 9.82 -0.25
CA ALA A 88 0.54 8.89 0.47
C ALA A 88 -0.54 8.30 -0.45
N ILE A 89 -1.22 9.13 -1.23
CA ILE A 89 -2.24 8.68 -2.19
C ILE A 89 -1.60 7.81 -3.28
N GLY A 90 -0.44 8.23 -3.81
CA GLY A 90 0.29 7.48 -4.82
C GLY A 90 0.67 6.07 -4.35
N SER A 91 1.16 5.92 -3.11
CA SER A 91 1.49 4.61 -2.55
C SER A 91 0.29 3.71 -2.29
N MET A 92 -0.94 4.21 -2.33
CA MET A 92 -2.16 3.41 -2.13
C MET A 92 -2.97 3.21 -3.42
N ALA A 93 -2.62 3.94 -4.48
CA ALA A 93 -3.37 3.94 -5.73
C ALA A 93 -3.46 2.55 -6.39
N PRO A 94 -2.41 1.70 -6.44
CA PRO A 94 -2.51 0.36 -7.03
C PRO A 94 -3.61 -0.51 -6.38
N ASP A 95 -3.64 -0.53 -5.05
CA ASP A 95 -4.66 -1.26 -4.29
C ASP A 95 -6.05 -0.68 -4.45
N TYR A 96 -6.22 0.65 -4.40
CA TYR A 96 -7.52 1.27 -4.60
C TYR A 96 -8.10 0.99 -5.98
N LEU A 97 -7.28 0.93 -7.02
CA LEU A 97 -7.73 0.53 -8.35
C LEU A 97 -8.22 -0.92 -8.37
N THR A 98 -7.56 -1.81 -7.63
CA THR A 98 -7.97 -3.20 -7.45
C THR A 98 -9.26 -3.32 -6.62
N GLY A 99 -9.39 -2.57 -5.54
CA GLY A 99 -10.61 -2.49 -4.73
C GLY A 99 -11.79 -1.94 -5.53
N PHE A 100 -11.59 -0.86 -6.29
CA PHE A 100 -12.60 -0.29 -7.18
C PHE A 100 -13.07 -1.31 -8.22
N ARG A 101 -12.13 -2.07 -8.80
CA ARG A 101 -12.43 -3.16 -9.72
C ARG A 101 -13.34 -4.21 -9.08
N ASP A 102 -13.03 -4.63 -7.86
CA ASP A 102 -13.81 -5.64 -7.13
C ASP A 102 -15.19 -5.14 -6.68
N LEU A 103 -15.32 -3.84 -6.42
CA LEU A 103 -16.59 -3.17 -6.12
C LEU A 103 -17.52 -3.01 -7.33
N LEU A 104 -17.03 -3.26 -8.55
CA LEU A 104 -17.85 -3.24 -9.75
C LEU A 104 -18.22 -4.67 -10.19
N PRO A 105 -19.51 -4.97 -10.46
CA PRO A 105 -19.90 -6.23 -11.10
C PRO A 105 -19.30 -6.42 -12.50
N ARG A 106 -19.04 -5.31 -13.20
CA ARG A 106 -18.49 -5.25 -14.55
C ARG A 106 -17.47 -4.10 -14.62
N PRO A 107 -16.21 -4.33 -14.22
CA PRO A 107 -15.19 -3.28 -14.22
C PRO A 107 -14.84 -2.85 -15.65
N PRO A 108 -14.52 -1.56 -15.88
CA PRO A 108 -14.00 -1.10 -17.16
C PRO A 108 -12.72 -1.84 -17.57
N THR A 109 -12.51 -2.02 -18.87
CA THR A 109 -11.37 -2.78 -19.40
C THR A 109 -10.01 -2.19 -19.03
N TRP A 110 -9.91 -0.87 -18.87
CA TRP A 110 -8.68 -0.21 -18.45
C TRP A 110 -8.35 -0.51 -16.98
N VAL A 111 -9.36 -0.60 -16.10
CA VAL A 111 -9.16 -0.97 -14.69
C VAL A 111 -8.67 -2.41 -14.60
N GLU A 112 -9.27 -3.31 -15.40
CA GLU A 112 -8.85 -4.70 -15.47
C GLU A 112 -7.40 -4.85 -16.01
N LYS A 113 -7.00 -4.02 -16.98
CA LYS A 113 -5.60 -3.99 -17.46
C LYS A 113 -4.63 -3.54 -16.36
N LEU A 114 -4.99 -2.52 -15.59
CA LEU A 114 -4.17 -2.04 -14.48
C LEU A 114 -4.08 -3.08 -13.36
N HIS A 115 -5.18 -3.74 -13.01
CA HIS A 115 -5.18 -4.85 -12.06
C HIS A 115 -4.23 -5.97 -12.52
N ARG A 116 -4.28 -6.39 -13.79
CA ARG A 116 -3.36 -7.41 -14.31
C ARG A 116 -1.90 -6.97 -14.29
N LEU A 117 -1.61 -5.68 -14.46
CA LEU A 117 -0.26 -5.15 -14.33
C LEU A 117 0.19 -5.21 -12.87
N HIS A 118 -0.66 -4.76 -11.95
CA HIS A 118 -0.43 -4.81 -10.52
C HIS A 118 -0.16 -6.25 -10.05
N GLU A 119 -1.03 -7.20 -10.41
CA GLU A 119 -0.86 -8.62 -10.10
C GLU A 119 0.48 -9.18 -10.62
N ARG A 120 0.95 -8.75 -11.81
CA ARG A 120 2.25 -9.20 -12.33
C ARG A 120 3.44 -8.71 -11.51
N CYS A 121 3.28 -7.62 -10.77
CA CYS A 121 4.32 -7.10 -9.88
C CYS A 121 4.38 -7.86 -8.56
N HIS A 122 3.31 -8.52 -8.14
CA HIS A 122 3.31 -9.34 -6.93
C HIS A 122 4.32 -10.47 -7.00
N PHE A 123 4.86 -10.86 -5.85
CA PHE A 123 5.69 -12.05 -5.75
C PHE A 123 4.86 -13.33 -5.97
N HIS A 124 5.21 -14.13 -6.99
CA HIS A 124 4.50 -15.37 -7.32
C HIS A 124 5.22 -16.65 -6.88
N GLY A 125 6.33 -16.53 -6.15
CA GLY A 125 7.07 -17.69 -5.63
C GLY A 125 6.37 -18.35 -4.44
N ARG A 126 6.95 -19.45 -3.94
CA ARG A 126 6.54 -19.98 -2.63
C ARG A 126 6.98 -18.97 -1.57
N ASP A 127 6.00 -18.40 -0.88
CA ASP A 127 6.27 -17.44 0.18
C ASP A 127 7.08 -18.12 1.30
N PRO A 128 8.32 -17.66 1.57
CA PRO A 128 9.13 -18.22 2.65
C PRO A 128 8.60 -17.83 4.03
N PHE A 129 7.68 -16.88 4.12
CA PHE A 129 7.19 -16.33 5.38
C PHE A 129 5.75 -16.76 5.67
N SER A 130 5.47 -17.01 6.95
CA SER A 130 4.08 -17.10 7.43
C SER A 130 3.46 -15.70 7.52
N ALA A 131 2.12 -15.61 7.52
CA ALA A 131 1.42 -14.33 7.73
C ALA A 131 1.84 -13.62 9.02
N LEU A 132 2.06 -14.38 10.10
CA LEU A 132 2.55 -13.82 11.36
C LEU A 132 3.96 -13.24 11.21
N THR A 133 4.85 -13.95 10.51
CA THR A 133 6.21 -13.48 10.23
C THR A 133 6.19 -12.21 9.37
N GLY A 134 5.34 -12.16 8.35
CA GLY A 134 5.11 -10.98 7.51
C GLY A 134 4.71 -9.76 8.34
N VAL A 135 3.68 -9.92 9.19
CA VAL A 135 3.21 -8.86 10.10
C VAL A 135 4.32 -8.38 11.05
N ILE A 136 5.11 -9.29 11.62
CA ILE A 136 6.23 -8.92 12.49
C ILE A 136 7.27 -8.10 11.73
N LEU A 137 7.66 -8.53 10.53
CA LEU A 137 8.65 -7.82 9.70
C LEU A 137 8.14 -6.43 9.28
N GLN A 138 6.88 -6.31 8.88
CA GLN A 138 6.25 -5.03 8.55
C GLN A 138 6.17 -4.11 9.77
N ALA A 139 5.80 -4.63 10.94
CA ALA A 139 5.76 -3.85 12.18
C ALA A 139 7.15 -3.35 12.61
N LEU A 140 8.18 -4.19 12.47
CA LEU A 140 9.57 -3.79 12.75
C LEU A 140 10.07 -2.72 11.76
N LEU A 141 9.75 -2.87 10.47
CA LEU A 141 10.07 -1.87 9.47
C LEU A 141 9.36 -0.54 9.76
N LEU A 142 8.08 -0.57 10.10
CA LEU A 142 7.31 0.61 10.49
C LEU A 142 7.91 1.28 11.73
N LEU A 143 8.27 0.49 12.75
CA LEU A 143 8.94 1.01 13.94
C LEU A 143 10.27 1.69 13.59
N LEU A 144 11.09 1.06 12.74
CA LEU A 144 12.36 1.63 12.28
C LEU A 144 12.13 2.95 11.54
N VAL A 145 11.13 3.01 10.65
CA VAL A 145 10.73 4.24 9.94
C VAL A 145 10.32 5.34 10.92
N CYS A 146 9.52 5.02 11.93
CA CYS A 146 9.12 5.97 12.98
C CYS A 146 10.33 6.44 13.80
N VAL A 147 11.22 5.54 14.21
CA VAL A 147 12.45 5.90 14.93
C VAL A 147 13.31 6.84 14.10
N PHE A 148 13.49 6.57 12.81
CA PHE A 148 14.26 7.45 11.92
C PHE A 148 13.56 8.80 11.71
N ALA A 149 12.23 8.80 11.55
CA ALA A 149 11.46 10.03 11.33
C ALA A 149 11.48 10.96 12.56
N PHE A 150 11.53 10.42 13.78
CA PHE A 150 11.54 11.19 15.03
C PHE A 150 12.92 11.31 15.70
N GLY A 151 13.90 10.54 15.23
CA GLY A 151 15.28 10.65 15.65
C GLY A 151 15.82 12.03 15.34
N ARG A 152 16.57 12.60 16.29
CA ARG A 152 17.30 13.85 16.07
C ARG A 152 18.36 13.60 15.00
N VAL A 153 18.12 14.09 13.79
CA VAL A 153 19.17 14.42 12.81
C VAL A 153 19.63 15.84 13.11
#